data_AF-A0A7J8UHC5-F1
#
_entry.id   AF-A0A7J8UHC5-F1
#
_cell.length_a   1.000
_cell.length_b   1.000
_cell.length_c   1.000
_cell.angle_alpha   90.00
_cell.angle_beta   90.00
_cell.angle_gamma   90.00
#
_symmetry.space_group_name_H-M   'P 1'
#
loop_
_entity.id
_entity.type
_entity.pdbx_description
1 polymer ?
#
loop_
_entity_poly.entity_id
_entity_poly.type
_entity_poly.pdbx_seq_one_letter_code
_entity_poly.pdbx_strand_id
1 'polypeptide(L)'
;MITKIQDPSYLNQVAQTYKGVLNIVNKFKPQSGAWVSKSGGALHGGAKDVSQTFVDGFWYFDQLGMASTYNHKVFCRQTLIGGNYALLNTTTSIPNPDCYGALLRHRLMGSTVLVVTQESNQNLCVYAHCAKKKSRNLRTTDVAKPNYEFRGYQNREEYHLATLAGNIQGQIVLLKNVPMVPTKTFDIPAIEPKLANASTPISVAAHSIVYVTIRDFQAPVCA
;
A
#
# COMPACT_ATOMS: atom_id res chain seq x y z
N MET A 1 -9.31 -13.86 -15.08
CA MET A 1 -9.36 -12.96 -13.92
C MET A 1 -7.99 -12.40 -13.60
N ILE A 2 -6.98 -13.25 -13.42
CA ILE A 2 -5.57 -12.84 -13.21
C ILE A 2 -5.07 -11.85 -14.26
N THR A 3 -5.37 -12.08 -15.54
CA THR A 3 -5.04 -11.15 -16.64
C THR A 3 -5.66 -9.77 -16.46
N LYS A 4 -6.90 -9.69 -15.95
CA LYS A 4 -7.59 -8.43 -15.67
C LYS A 4 -6.96 -7.68 -14.50
N ILE A 5 -6.55 -8.40 -13.45
CA ILE A 5 -5.89 -7.80 -12.27
C ILE A 5 -4.52 -7.21 -12.63
N GLN A 6 -3.84 -7.79 -13.62
CA GLN A 6 -2.55 -7.29 -14.10
C GLN A 6 -2.66 -6.20 -15.16
N ASP A 7 -3.86 -5.88 -15.63
CA ASP A 7 -4.10 -4.87 -16.65
C ASP A 7 -4.46 -3.51 -15.99
N PRO A 8 -3.57 -2.52 -16.01
CA PRO A 8 -3.85 -1.20 -15.44
C PRO A 8 -5.05 -0.53 -16.10
N SER A 9 -5.27 -0.76 -17.40
CA SER A 9 -6.41 -0.18 -18.11
C SER A 9 -7.74 -0.72 -17.58
N TYR A 10 -7.77 -2.00 -17.20
CA TYR A 10 -8.92 -2.59 -16.52
C TYR A 10 -9.11 -2.02 -15.11
N LEU A 11 -8.04 -1.94 -14.32
CA LEU A 11 -8.11 -1.40 -12.95
C LEU A 11 -8.53 0.08 -12.93
N ASN A 12 -8.11 0.87 -13.92
CA ASN A 12 -8.44 2.30 -14.04
C ASN A 12 -9.92 2.59 -14.33
N GLN A 13 -10.72 1.60 -14.73
CA GLN A 13 -12.14 1.83 -15.07
C GLN A 13 -12.96 2.34 -13.86
N VAL A 14 -12.61 1.90 -12.66
CA VAL A 14 -13.28 2.31 -11.41
C VAL A 14 -13.02 3.76 -11.01
N ALA A 15 -12.02 4.41 -11.61
CA ALA A 15 -11.70 5.81 -11.36
C ALA A 15 -12.93 6.72 -11.59
N GLN A 16 -13.75 6.40 -12.59
CA GLN A 16 -14.98 7.16 -12.87
C GLN A 16 -16.01 7.02 -11.75
N THR A 17 -16.11 5.84 -11.11
CA THR A 17 -16.97 5.62 -9.95
C THR A 17 -16.51 6.48 -8.78
N TYR A 18 -15.22 6.45 -8.44
CA TYR A 18 -14.68 7.27 -7.36
C TYR A 18 -14.82 8.78 -7.63
N LYS A 19 -14.55 9.22 -8.87
CA LYS A 19 -14.75 10.60 -9.30
C LYS A 19 -16.22 11.01 -9.22
N GLY A 20 -17.14 10.14 -9.61
CA GLY A 20 -18.58 10.38 -9.51
C GLY A 20 -19.01 10.63 -8.07
N VAL A 21 -18.56 9.78 -7.13
CA VAL A 21 -18.84 9.96 -5.69
C VAL A 21 -18.25 11.27 -5.18
N LEU A 22 -17.00 11.59 -5.53
CA LEU A 22 -16.36 12.86 -5.17
C LEU A 22 -17.19 14.07 -5.65
N ASN A 23 -17.64 14.05 -6.89
CA ASN A 23 -18.45 15.12 -7.47
C ASN A 23 -19.79 15.30 -6.73
N ILE A 24 -20.46 14.19 -6.38
CA ILE A 24 -21.71 14.22 -5.63
C ILE A 24 -21.49 14.82 -4.23
N VAL A 25 -20.45 14.36 -3.52
CA VAL A 25 -20.13 14.87 -2.18
C VAL A 25 -19.81 16.37 -2.25
N ASN A 26 -18.96 16.80 -3.18
CA ASN A 26 -18.62 18.22 -3.33
C ASN A 26 -19.83 19.09 -3.68
N LYS A 27 -20.76 18.58 -4.49
CA LYS A 27 -21.96 19.31 -4.91
C LYS A 27 -22.99 19.46 -3.79
N PHE A 28 -23.24 18.40 -3.02
CA PHE A 28 -24.38 18.35 -2.10
C PHE A 28 -24.01 18.46 -0.62
N LYS A 29 -22.83 17.95 -0.21
CA LYS A 29 -22.36 17.93 1.18
C LYS A 29 -20.82 17.98 1.26
N PRO A 30 -20.18 19.11 0.91
CA PRO A 30 -18.71 19.21 0.83
C PRO A 30 -17.98 18.99 2.17
N GLN A 31 -18.68 19.10 3.29
CA GLN A 31 -18.13 18.81 4.63
C GLN A 31 -18.10 17.31 4.97
N SER A 32 -18.75 16.46 4.16
CA SER A 32 -18.80 15.01 4.37
C SER A 32 -17.61 14.29 3.73
N GLY A 33 -17.22 13.13 4.28
CA GLY A 33 -16.22 12.25 3.69
C GLY A 33 -16.86 11.02 3.04
N ALA A 34 -16.46 10.68 1.82
CA ALA A 34 -16.89 9.44 1.16
C ALA A 34 -16.16 8.22 1.72
N TRP A 35 -16.90 7.13 1.97
CA TRP A 35 -16.36 5.87 2.49
C TRP A 35 -16.67 4.74 1.52
N VAL A 36 -15.67 3.92 1.20
CA VAL A 36 -15.90 2.62 0.58
C VAL A 36 -16.17 1.64 1.72
N SER A 37 -17.44 1.38 2.02
CA SER A 37 -17.85 0.57 3.17
C SER A 37 -17.66 -0.94 2.98
N LYS A 38 -17.47 -1.40 1.74
CA LYS A 38 -17.15 -2.78 1.39
C LYS A 38 -16.45 -2.85 0.03
N SER A 39 -15.34 -3.57 -0.04
CA SER A 39 -14.59 -3.78 -1.29
C SER A 39 -13.88 -5.14 -1.30
N GLY A 40 -13.92 -5.85 -2.42
CA GLY A 40 -13.13 -7.07 -2.65
C GLY A 40 -12.91 -7.30 -4.14
N GLY A 41 -11.82 -8.00 -4.51
CA GLY A 41 -11.42 -8.19 -5.91
C GLY A 41 -12.37 -9.06 -6.72
N ALA A 42 -13.18 -9.87 -6.05
CA ALA A 42 -14.26 -10.65 -6.64
C ALA A 42 -15.47 -10.76 -5.71
N LEU A 43 -16.65 -10.87 -6.31
CA LEU A 43 -17.92 -11.11 -5.62
C LEU A 43 -18.02 -12.55 -5.08
N HIS A 44 -19.09 -12.85 -4.34
CA HIS A 44 -19.46 -14.20 -3.88
C HIS A 44 -18.37 -14.93 -3.07
N GLY A 45 -17.64 -14.19 -2.22
CA GLY A 45 -16.60 -14.78 -1.37
C GLY A 45 -15.20 -14.77 -1.99
N GLY A 46 -15.05 -14.21 -3.18
CA GLY A 46 -13.75 -14.10 -3.85
C GLY A 46 -13.47 -15.31 -4.75
N ALA A 47 -12.73 -15.07 -5.82
CA ALA A 47 -12.32 -16.12 -6.74
C ALA A 47 -11.26 -17.04 -6.09
N LYS A 48 -11.52 -18.34 -6.17
CA LYS A 48 -10.63 -19.41 -5.77
C LYS A 48 -9.30 -19.29 -6.52
N ASP A 49 -8.18 -19.60 -5.86
CA ASP A 49 -6.83 -19.61 -6.44
C ASP A 49 -6.33 -18.25 -6.96
N VAL A 50 -7.05 -17.17 -6.63
CA VAL A 50 -6.73 -15.78 -6.98
C VAL A 50 -6.76 -14.90 -5.74
N SER A 51 -7.93 -14.81 -5.07
CA SER A 51 -8.18 -13.77 -4.04
C SER A 51 -7.39 -13.97 -2.74
N GLN A 52 -6.88 -15.18 -2.53
CA GLN A 52 -6.07 -15.62 -1.38
C GLN A 52 -4.56 -15.60 -1.67
N THR A 53 -4.16 -15.13 -2.86
CA THR A 53 -2.80 -15.22 -3.38
C THR A 53 -2.22 -13.82 -3.62
N PHE A 54 -0.92 -13.75 -3.88
CA PHE A 54 -0.21 -12.47 -4.03
C PHE A 54 -0.81 -11.56 -5.12
N VAL A 55 -1.34 -12.15 -6.20
CA VAL A 55 -1.94 -11.40 -7.32
C VAL A 55 -3.09 -10.49 -6.87
N ASP A 56 -3.86 -10.86 -5.84
CA ASP A 56 -4.97 -10.02 -5.34
C ASP A 56 -4.47 -8.69 -4.77
N GLY A 57 -3.21 -8.66 -4.28
CA GLY A 57 -2.56 -7.45 -3.81
C GLY A 57 -2.45 -6.36 -4.87
N PHE A 58 -2.28 -6.72 -6.15
CA PHE A 58 -2.24 -5.74 -7.24
C PHE A 58 -3.57 -4.98 -7.36
N TRP A 59 -4.69 -5.70 -7.34
CA TRP A 59 -6.01 -5.08 -7.29
C TRP A 59 -6.16 -4.28 -5.99
N TYR A 60 -5.90 -4.89 -4.85
CA TYR A 60 -6.21 -4.27 -3.56
C TYR A 60 -5.50 -2.93 -3.34
N PHE A 61 -4.18 -2.88 -3.54
CA PHE A 61 -3.42 -1.66 -3.25
C PHE A 61 -3.60 -0.59 -4.33
N ASP A 62 -3.86 -1.00 -5.58
CA ASP A 62 -4.24 -0.07 -6.63
C ASP A 62 -5.58 0.61 -6.30
N GLN A 63 -6.62 -0.16 -6.00
CA GLN A 63 -7.93 0.40 -5.63
C GLN A 63 -7.88 1.27 -4.38
N LEU A 64 -7.07 0.87 -3.40
CA LEU A 64 -6.87 1.62 -2.17
C LEU A 64 -6.09 2.93 -2.42
N GLY A 65 -5.13 2.93 -3.34
CA GLY A 65 -4.44 4.12 -3.83
C GLY A 65 -5.39 5.04 -4.58
N MET A 66 -6.13 4.51 -5.54
CA MET A 66 -7.07 5.26 -6.39
C MET A 66 -8.21 5.88 -5.59
N ALA A 67 -8.79 5.16 -4.62
CA ALA A 67 -9.82 5.72 -3.74
C ALA A 67 -9.29 6.95 -2.98
N SER A 68 -8.02 6.92 -2.56
CA SER A 68 -7.40 8.03 -1.83
C SER A 68 -7.17 9.27 -2.70
N THR A 69 -6.82 9.12 -3.99
CA THR A 69 -6.66 10.26 -4.91
C THR A 69 -7.99 10.97 -5.20
N TYR A 70 -9.11 10.24 -5.10
CA TYR A 70 -10.47 10.78 -5.17
C TYR A 70 -11.09 11.08 -3.80
N ASN A 71 -10.26 11.36 -2.78
CA ASN A 71 -10.68 11.86 -1.47
C ASN A 71 -11.64 10.94 -0.68
N HIS A 72 -11.62 9.63 -0.93
CA HIS A 72 -12.30 8.68 -0.05
C HIS A 72 -11.53 8.56 1.26
N LYS A 73 -12.24 8.75 2.38
CA LYS A 73 -11.65 8.83 3.72
C LYS A 73 -11.42 7.46 4.37
N VAL A 74 -12.23 6.47 3.99
CA VAL A 74 -12.17 5.11 4.53
C VAL A 74 -12.35 4.10 3.41
N PHE A 75 -11.64 2.99 3.51
CA PHE A 75 -11.72 1.87 2.59
C PHE A 75 -11.77 0.56 3.37
N CYS A 76 -12.94 -0.06 3.40
CA CYS A 76 -13.21 -1.27 4.15
C CYS A 76 -13.01 -2.51 3.26
N ARG A 77 -11.87 -3.19 3.45
CA ARG A 77 -11.58 -4.46 2.81
C ARG A 77 -12.53 -5.54 3.33
N GLN A 78 -13.32 -6.10 2.42
CA GLN A 78 -14.02 -7.36 2.64
C GLN A 78 -12.99 -8.47 2.40
N THR A 79 -12.60 -9.26 3.40
CA THR A 79 -12.94 -9.19 4.83
C THR A 79 -11.70 -9.46 5.67
N LEU A 80 -11.78 -9.26 6.98
CA LEU A 80 -10.71 -9.70 7.88
C LEU A 80 -10.61 -11.24 7.91
N ILE A 81 -11.75 -11.93 8.13
CA ILE A 81 -11.88 -13.40 8.14
C ILE A 81 -13.15 -13.76 7.37
N GLY A 82 -13.10 -14.82 6.54
CA GLY A 82 -14.24 -15.38 5.80
C GLY A 82 -14.13 -15.27 4.26
N GLY A 83 -14.29 -16.39 3.55
CA GLY A 83 -14.14 -16.42 2.09
C GLY A 83 -12.67 -16.37 1.62
N ASN A 84 -12.49 -16.41 0.31
CA ASN A 84 -11.18 -16.46 -0.34
C ASN A 84 -10.45 -15.10 -0.35
N TYR A 85 -11.18 -13.98 -0.31
CA TYR A 85 -10.61 -12.62 -0.27
C TYR A 85 -10.20 -12.15 1.13
N ALA A 86 -10.29 -13.03 2.14
CA ALA A 86 -10.03 -12.68 3.52
C ALA A 86 -8.55 -12.32 3.73
N LEU A 87 -8.25 -11.34 4.57
CA LEU A 87 -6.87 -11.02 4.96
C LEU A 87 -6.24 -12.15 5.78
N LEU A 88 -7.05 -12.89 6.53
CA LEU A 88 -6.64 -14.06 7.29
C LEU A 88 -7.33 -15.31 6.72
N ASN A 89 -6.56 -16.37 6.51
CA ASN A 89 -7.11 -17.65 6.11
C ASN A 89 -8.13 -18.15 7.15
N THR A 90 -9.34 -18.46 6.70
CA THR A 90 -10.46 -18.79 7.60
C THR A 90 -10.21 -20.06 8.42
N THR A 91 -9.43 -21.01 7.90
CA THR A 91 -9.17 -22.29 8.56
C THR A 91 -7.91 -22.25 9.41
N THR A 92 -6.84 -21.64 8.90
CA THR A 92 -5.52 -21.68 9.56
C THR A 92 -5.20 -20.42 10.37
N SER A 93 -5.98 -19.35 10.22
CA SER A 93 -5.69 -18.01 10.75
C SER A 93 -4.36 -17.41 10.28
N ILE A 94 -3.71 -18.03 9.30
CA ILE A 94 -2.47 -17.52 8.71
C ILE A 94 -2.82 -16.32 7.81
N PRO A 95 -2.09 -15.20 7.91
CA PRO A 95 -2.31 -14.06 7.02
C PRO A 95 -2.06 -14.41 5.55
N ASN A 96 -3.00 -14.02 4.69
CA ASN A 96 -2.82 -14.06 3.24
C ASN A 96 -1.84 -12.95 2.79
N PRO A 97 -1.26 -13.04 1.58
CA PRO A 97 -0.24 -12.09 1.10
C PRO A 97 -0.62 -10.61 1.20
N ASP A 98 -1.88 -10.30 0.92
CA ASP A 98 -2.42 -8.93 0.93
C ASP A 98 -2.47 -8.31 2.34
N CYS A 99 -2.52 -9.13 3.40
CA CYS A 99 -2.41 -8.69 4.78
C CYS A 99 -1.07 -7.98 5.05
N TYR A 100 0.05 -8.52 4.53
CA TYR A 100 1.37 -7.94 4.75
C TYR A 100 1.55 -6.58 4.06
N GLY A 101 1.02 -6.43 2.83
CA GLY A 101 1.01 -5.13 2.16
C GLY A 101 0.07 -4.13 2.84
N ALA A 102 -1.09 -4.58 3.35
CA ALA A 102 -1.97 -3.72 4.14
C ALA A 102 -1.31 -3.24 5.43
N LEU A 103 -0.57 -4.12 6.11
CA LEU A 103 0.20 -3.79 7.30
C LEU A 103 1.31 -2.78 7.01
N LEU A 104 2.05 -2.96 5.91
CA LEU A 104 3.04 -1.99 5.44
C LEU A 104 2.40 -0.63 5.15
N ARG A 105 1.29 -0.59 4.42
CA ARG A 105 0.54 0.65 4.19
C ARG A 105 0.15 1.31 5.51
N HIS A 106 -0.41 0.54 6.45
CA HIS A 106 -0.81 1.06 7.77
C HIS A 106 0.35 1.66 8.55
N ARG A 107 1.56 1.06 8.47
CA ARG A 107 2.77 1.51 9.18
C ARG A 107 3.43 2.72 8.51
N LEU A 108 3.40 2.80 7.18
CA LEU A 108 4.23 3.73 6.40
C LEU A 108 3.46 4.94 5.86
N MET A 109 2.24 4.75 5.40
CA MET A 109 1.49 5.76 4.64
C MET A 109 0.60 6.60 5.56
N GLY A 110 0.76 7.92 5.49
CA GLY A 110 -0.05 8.89 6.22
C GLY A 110 -1.36 9.24 5.52
N SER A 111 -2.14 10.12 6.14
CA SER A 111 -3.46 10.55 5.66
C SER A 111 -3.42 11.58 4.53
N THR A 112 -2.33 12.34 4.42
CA THR A 112 -2.17 13.36 3.38
C THR A 112 -1.73 12.70 2.08
N VAL A 113 -2.58 12.78 1.05
CA VAL A 113 -2.32 12.26 -0.30
C VAL A 113 -1.56 13.29 -1.11
N LEU A 114 -0.57 12.85 -1.87
CA LEU A 114 0.23 13.68 -2.78
C LEU A 114 -0.11 13.34 -4.23
N VAL A 115 -0.05 14.34 -5.10
CA VAL A 115 -0.21 14.14 -6.54
C VAL A 115 1.09 13.60 -7.12
N VAL A 116 0.98 12.56 -7.95
CA VAL A 116 2.10 11.99 -8.69
C VAL A 116 1.81 12.12 -10.18
N THR A 117 2.75 12.69 -10.92
CA THR A 117 2.74 12.69 -12.39
C THR A 117 3.76 11.67 -12.88
N GLN A 118 3.30 10.74 -13.73
CA GLN A 118 4.13 9.69 -14.27
C GLN A 118 4.12 9.76 -15.79
N GLU A 119 5.31 9.94 -16.38
CA GLU A 119 5.43 10.27 -17.80
C GLU A 119 5.75 9.06 -18.71
N SER A 120 6.20 7.92 -18.16
CA SER A 120 6.97 6.95 -18.97
C SER A 120 6.51 5.49 -18.97
N ASN A 121 5.65 5.02 -18.06
CA ASN A 121 5.27 3.59 -18.02
C ASN A 121 3.80 3.37 -17.66
N GLN A 122 3.00 2.86 -18.58
CA GLN A 122 1.57 2.59 -18.33
C GLN A 122 1.34 1.38 -17.40
N ASN A 123 2.34 0.51 -17.23
CA ASN A 123 2.26 -0.72 -16.44
C ASN A 123 2.70 -0.54 -14.97
N LEU A 124 3.07 0.68 -14.59
CA LEU A 124 3.47 1.01 -13.23
C LEU A 124 2.43 1.96 -12.62
N CYS A 125 1.82 1.56 -11.51
CA CYS A 125 0.92 2.42 -10.74
C CYS A 125 1.65 2.99 -9.52
N VAL A 126 1.70 4.31 -9.39
CA VAL A 126 2.38 5.01 -8.30
C VAL A 126 1.41 5.87 -7.53
N TYR A 127 1.42 5.73 -6.21
CA TYR A 127 0.65 6.52 -5.27
C TYR A 127 1.58 7.07 -4.20
N ALA A 128 1.45 8.35 -3.86
CA ALA A 128 2.29 9.00 -2.86
C ALA A 128 1.46 9.61 -1.74
N HIS A 129 1.96 9.46 -0.52
CA HIS A 129 1.38 10.05 0.69
C HIS A 129 2.51 10.65 1.52
N CYS A 130 2.18 11.62 2.36
CA CYS A 130 3.08 11.99 3.45
C CYS A 130 3.34 10.76 4.33
N ALA A 131 4.57 10.61 4.82
CA ALA A 131 4.92 9.49 5.68
C ALA A 131 4.19 9.56 7.02
N LYS A 132 3.76 8.41 7.56
CA LYS A 132 3.20 8.34 8.90
C LYS A 132 4.29 8.69 9.92
N LYS A 133 4.02 9.67 10.80
CA LYS A 133 4.93 10.05 11.88
C LYS A 133 5.12 8.83 12.80
N LYS A 134 6.37 8.39 13.01
CA LYS A 134 6.67 7.43 14.07
C LYS A 134 6.36 8.12 15.41
N SER A 135 5.70 7.41 16.34
CA SER A 135 5.66 7.86 17.73
C SER A 135 7.09 7.92 18.24
N ARG A 136 7.69 9.11 18.18
CA ARG A 136 8.97 9.36 18.85
C ARG A 136 8.60 9.47 20.32
N ASN A 137 9.09 8.54 21.14
CA ASN A 137 9.36 8.87 22.54
C ASN A 137 10.47 9.93 22.50
N LEU A 138 10.07 11.19 22.35
CA LEU A 138 10.96 12.32 22.28
C LEU A 138 11.59 12.46 23.68
N ARG A 139 12.82 11.97 23.86
CA ARG A 139 13.65 12.45 24.95
C ARG A 139 14.00 13.90 24.60
N THR A 140 13.48 14.81 25.42
CA THR A 140 13.73 16.25 25.41
C THR A 140 15.21 16.54 25.66
N THR A 141 16.06 16.46 24.64
CA THR A 141 17.40 17.06 24.68
C THR A 141 17.81 17.82 23.43
N ASP A 142 17.04 17.81 22.35
CA ASP A 142 17.41 18.55 21.15
C ASP A 142 16.85 19.98 21.20
N VAL A 143 17.56 20.83 21.94
CA VAL A 143 17.46 22.29 21.88
C VAL A 143 17.78 22.73 20.44
N ALA A 144 16.84 23.46 19.84
CA ALA A 144 16.96 24.01 18.50
C ALA A 144 18.23 24.87 18.33
N LYS A 145 19.10 24.48 17.40
CA LYS A 145 20.13 25.37 16.83
C LYS A 145 19.59 26.00 15.54
N PRO A 146 19.68 27.33 15.35
CA PRO A 146 19.03 28.03 14.24
C PRO A 146 19.82 28.03 12.92
N ASN A 147 20.86 27.20 12.76
CA ASN A 147 21.62 27.09 11.51
C ASN A 147 21.53 25.67 10.97
N TYR A 148 20.50 25.38 10.18
CA TYR A 148 20.38 24.10 9.46
C TYR A 148 21.08 24.21 8.10
N GLU A 149 22.36 23.87 8.05
CA GLU A 149 22.93 23.32 6.83
C GLU A 149 22.35 21.91 6.63
N PHE A 150 21.39 21.78 5.70
CA PHE A 150 20.79 20.50 5.35
C PHE A 150 21.79 19.63 4.57
N ARG A 151 22.53 18.76 5.26
CA ARG A 151 23.29 17.69 4.61
C ARG A 151 22.36 16.55 4.22
N GLY A 152 21.84 16.64 2.99
CA GLY A 152 21.62 15.53 2.06
C GLY A 152 20.76 14.33 2.48
N TYR A 153 19.76 14.07 1.63
CA TYR A 153 19.05 12.80 1.43
C TYR A 153 19.98 11.56 1.41
N GLN A 154 20.38 11.01 2.56
CA GLN A 154 21.38 9.94 2.53
C GLN A 154 20.75 8.58 2.21
N ASN A 155 19.63 8.21 2.84
CA ASN A 155 19.01 6.89 2.61
C ASN A 155 17.48 6.96 2.60
N ARG A 156 16.88 6.15 1.72
CA ARG A 156 15.45 5.80 1.73
C ARG A 156 15.26 4.36 2.19
N GLU A 157 14.11 4.10 2.78
CA GLU A 157 13.67 2.77 3.20
C GLU A 157 12.83 2.14 2.08
N GLU A 158 13.21 0.97 1.57
CA GLU A 158 12.46 0.23 0.56
C GLU A 158 11.96 -1.12 1.08
N TYR A 159 10.69 -1.43 0.84
CA TYR A 159 10.06 -2.70 1.18
C TYR A 159 9.55 -3.35 -0.11
N HIS A 160 10.31 -4.31 -0.61
CA HIS A 160 10.00 -5.05 -1.83
C HIS A 160 9.26 -6.33 -1.47
N LEU A 161 7.98 -6.38 -1.85
CA LEU A 161 7.14 -7.57 -1.75
C LEU A 161 7.13 -8.28 -3.10
N ALA A 162 7.47 -9.57 -3.08
CA ALA A 162 7.48 -10.42 -4.26
C ALA A 162 7.08 -11.85 -3.87
N THR A 163 7.02 -12.74 -4.86
CA THR A 163 6.78 -14.17 -4.65
C THR A 163 7.99 -15.00 -5.01
N LEU A 164 8.07 -16.20 -4.46
CA LEU A 164 9.11 -17.16 -4.82
C LEU A 164 9.01 -17.51 -6.31
N ALA A 165 10.12 -17.38 -7.03
CA ALA A 165 10.22 -17.65 -8.47
C ALA A 165 9.18 -16.90 -9.34
N GLY A 166 8.66 -15.76 -8.87
CA GLY A 166 7.67 -14.97 -9.59
C GLY A 166 6.27 -15.61 -9.69
N ASN A 167 5.98 -16.65 -8.88
CA ASN A 167 4.65 -17.26 -8.84
C ASN A 167 3.64 -16.33 -8.14
N ILE A 168 2.99 -15.46 -8.90
CA ILE A 168 1.98 -14.50 -8.39
C ILE A 168 0.73 -15.18 -7.81
N GLN A 169 0.48 -16.46 -8.10
CA GLN A 169 -0.58 -17.25 -7.47
C GLN A 169 -0.11 -17.93 -6.17
N GLY A 170 1.12 -17.66 -5.73
CA GLY A 170 1.63 -18.12 -4.44
C GLY A 170 0.94 -17.41 -3.27
N GLN A 171 0.80 -18.14 -2.16
CA GLN A 171 0.29 -17.62 -0.88
C GLN A 171 1.39 -17.14 0.07
N ILE A 172 2.66 -17.31 -0.31
CA ILE A 172 3.82 -16.88 0.47
C ILE A 172 4.38 -15.63 -0.17
N VAL A 173 4.37 -14.53 0.58
CA VAL A 173 5.04 -13.29 0.20
C VAL A 173 6.46 -13.29 0.74
N LEU A 174 7.39 -12.79 -0.07
CA LEU A 174 8.77 -12.55 0.31
C LEU A 174 8.96 -11.06 0.58
N LEU A 175 9.60 -10.73 1.70
CA LEU A 175 10.15 -9.40 1.97
C LEU A 175 11.67 -9.52 1.92
N LYS A 176 12.33 -8.83 0.98
CA LYS A 176 13.78 -8.97 0.75
C LYS A 176 14.23 -10.43 0.55
N ASN A 177 13.46 -11.22 -0.19
CA ASN A 177 13.68 -12.67 -0.37
C ASN A 177 13.49 -13.54 0.88
N VAL A 178 13.02 -12.97 2.00
CA VAL A 178 12.68 -13.73 3.22
C VAL A 178 11.19 -14.04 3.23
N PRO A 179 10.79 -15.32 3.36
CA PRO A 179 9.38 -15.69 3.48
C PRO A 179 8.72 -15.07 4.71
N MET A 180 7.61 -14.38 4.49
CA MET A 180 6.75 -13.84 5.54
C MET A 180 5.78 -14.92 5.99
N VAL A 181 6.21 -15.74 6.95
CA VAL A 181 5.39 -16.78 7.58
C VAL A 181 5.34 -16.50 9.08
N PRO A 182 4.15 -16.50 9.72
CA PRO A 182 4.07 -16.30 11.16
C PRO A 182 4.87 -17.34 11.93
N THR A 183 5.33 -16.97 13.13
CA THR A 183 5.96 -17.92 14.05
C THR A 183 4.92 -18.96 14.55
N LYS A 184 5.38 -20.00 15.28
CA LYS A 184 4.48 -20.96 15.93
C LYS A 184 3.51 -20.31 16.93
N THR A 185 3.86 -19.13 17.43
CA THR A 185 3.06 -18.30 18.33
C THR A 185 2.21 -17.26 17.60
N PHE A 186 2.12 -17.34 16.26
CA PHE A 186 1.42 -16.38 15.39
C PHE A 186 1.98 -14.96 15.40
N ASP A 187 3.25 -14.78 15.79
CA ASP A 187 3.89 -13.47 15.70
C ASP A 187 4.17 -13.12 14.25
N ILE A 188 3.90 -11.86 13.90
CA ILE A 188 4.20 -11.32 12.57
C ILE A 188 5.73 -11.15 12.48
N PRO A 189 6.40 -11.69 11.45
CA PRO A 189 7.84 -11.51 11.26
C PRO A 189 8.26 -10.04 11.22
N ALA A 190 9.52 -9.78 11.55
CA ALA A 190 10.08 -8.43 11.47
C ALA A 190 9.98 -7.88 10.05
N ILE A 191 9.38 -6.69 9.91
CA ILE A 191 9.21 -6.01 8.63
C ILE A 191 10.27 -4.92 8.53
N GLU A 192 11.45 -5.31 8.03
CA GLU A 192 12.60 -4.43 7.94
C GLU A 192 12.79 -3.87 6.52
N PRO A 193 13.17 -2.59 6.37
CA PRO A 193 13.44 -1.99 5.07
C PRO A 193 14.83 -2.31 4.54
N LYS A 194 14.97 -2.36 3.21
CA LYS A 194 16.28 -2.25 2.56
C LYS A 194 16.63 -0.76 2.53
N LEU A 195 17.77 -0.39 3.10
CA LEU A 195 18.28 0.96 2.96
C LEU A 195 18.92 1.11 1.58
N ALA A 196 18.51 2.14 0.85
CA ALA A 196 19.05 2.49 -0.45
C ALA A 196 19.39 3.98 -0.47
N ASN A 197 20.44 4.37 -1.20
CA ASN A 197 20.78 5.78 -1.32
C ASN A 197 19.67 6.52 -2.06
N ALA A 198 19.19 7.65 -1.51
CA ALA A 198 18.08 8.39 -2.10
C ALA A 198 18.35 8.87 -3.54
N SER A 199 19.61 9.06 -3.93
CA SER A 199 19.99 9.50 -5.28
C SER A 199 19.95 8.39 -6.35
N THR A 200 19.92 7.12 -5.97
CA THR A 200 19.88 6.01 -6.95
C THR A 200 18.44 5.75 -7.42
N PRO A 201 18.19 5.33 -8.68
CA PRO A 201 16.84 4.97 -9.11
C PRO A 201 16.19 3.90 -8.22
N ILE A 202 14.86 3.91 -8.12
CA ILE A 202 14.08 2.85 -7.47
C ILE A 202 13.85 1.76 -8.52
N SER A 203 14.36 0.55 -8.27
CA SER A 203 14.14 -0.59 -9.15
C SER A 203 12.92 -1.38 -8.69
N VAL A 204 11.89 -1.49 -9.54
CA VAL A 204 10.69 -2.28 -9.27
C VAL A 204 10.74 -3.54 -10.15
N ALA A 205 10.71 -4.73 -9.53
CA ALA A 205 10.70 -5.98 -10.27
C ALA A 205 9.33 -6.21 -10.94
N ALA A 206 9.30 -6.97 -12.04
CA ALA A 206 8.04 -7.36 -12.67
C ALA A 206 7.15 -8.11 -11.67
N HIS A 207 5.85 -7.83 -11.69
CA HIS A 207 4.87 -8.43 -10.79
C HIS A 207 5.25 -8.34 -9.30
N SER A 208 5.71 -7.16 -8.86
CA SER A 208 6.05 -6.89 -7.47
C SER A 208 5.32 -5.66 -6.94
N ILE A 209 5.34 -5.50 -5.62
CA ILE A 209 4.72 -4.38 -4.91
C ILE A 209 5.79 -3.76 -4.02
N VAL A 210 6.03 -2.46 -4.15
CA VAL A 210 7.12 -1.78 -3.45
C VAL A 210 6.58 -0.61 -2.65
N TYR A 211 6.91 -0.57 -1.36
CA TYR A 211 6.73 0.63 -0.53
C TYR A 211 8.08 1.32 -0.37
N VAL A 212 8.09 2.64 -0.56
CA VAL A 212 9.29 3.47 -0.38
C VAL A 212 8.98 4.57 0.60
N THR A 213 9.85 4.77 1.58
CA THR A 213 9.76 5.88 2.54
C THR A 213 11.01 6.74 2.47
N ILE A 214 10.83 8.02 2.21
CA ILE A 214 11.88 9.04 2.23
C ILE A 214 11.57 9.95 3.43
N ARG A 215 12.20 9.69 4.57
CA ARG A 215 11.86 10.37 5.84
C ARG A 215 12.38 11.80 5.90
N ASP A 216 13.48 12.07 5.22
CA ASP A 216 14.16 13.36 5.25
C ASP A 216 13.64 14.32 4.17
N PHE A 217 12.61 13.92 3.41
CA PHE A 217 11.97 14.78 2.42
C PHE A 217 11.03 15.77 3.11
N GLN A 218 11.41 17.05 3.07
CA GLN A 218 10.61 18.14 3.61
C GLN A 218 9.64 18.68 2.56
N ALA A 219 8.42 18.17 2.56
CA ALA A 219 7.30 18.80 1.87
C ALA A 219 6.49 19.65 2.87
N PRO A 220 6.22 20.93 2.58
CA PRO A 220 5.45 21.80 3.49
C PRO A 220 4.09 21.23 3.88
N VAL A 221 3.42 20.51 2.98
CA VAL A 221 2.12 19.86 3.23
C VAL A 221 2.20 18.63 4.15
N CYS A 222 3.41 18.13 4.43
CA CYS A 222 3.68 16.97 5.27
C CYS A 222 4.22 17.33 6.68
N ALA A 223 4.34 18.62 6.99
CA ALA A 223 4.87 19.12 8.26
C ALA A 223 3.97 18.77 9.47
#